data_AF-A0A9W7PYY9-F1
#
_entry.id   AF-A0A9W7PYY9-F1
#
_cell.length_a   1.000
_cell.length_b   1.000
_cell.length_c   1.000
_cell.angle_alpha   90.00
_cell.angle_beta   90.00
_cell.angle_gamma   90.00
#
_symmetry.space_group_name_H-M   'P 1'
#
loop_
_entity.id
_entity.type
_entity.pdbx_description
1 polymer ?
#
loop_
_entity_poly.entity_id
_entity_poly.type
_entity_poly.pdbx_seq_one_letter_code
_entity_poly.pdbx_strand_id
1 'polypeptide(L)'
;MSRRIYKTRRYTSEDLIEILKQKAKELDRTPMRADLRQAETIVKRFGSWNKALEAAGIPIINRISNPYTKEELIKILQESAKVLKRTPKKAEIKQADTVARVFGSFSEGIIAAGLKPTRRSGNRKPYKSHKEISEQEIIKEIQKKALELGRTPKNFEVNIGSLAINKFGSWNKALKKASLEISKKNHTRSEILQLLQDYAKKNKRTPQQKDIPIHHGVYKRIFGSWNEALRAAGLIPYYKNNQELLEELKRVSQELGKVPTVTECRQLNLSVATYQRRFGSWNKALEIAGLPIQKKAYTNEELLKILQDRARTLGRAPKCNEVKQSYTISRKFGSWQRALEEANLLIIKKYSYTKEELIEIVREKAKELNRAPKSNEVKQVNQIYKKFGNWQRVLEAAGLPVFRRVEYTKEELIEIIQKKAKELGRAPKCCEIKEINLLIKEYGSWNKALKAAGLPVFKKIVYTKEELIEIIQKKAKELNRAPKSNEIKQAPSIFRAFGSWSKALKAAGLPVFKNIEYTKEELIEIIQQKARELDRTPKSTEIKQVTLICNKFGSWNKALEAAGLPVFKKIGYTKEELIEIIQEKAKELERAPKSTEIKQVTSIYNKFKSWNKALEAAGLHTGN
;
A
#
# COMPACT_ATOMS: atom_id res chain seq x y z
N MET A 1 3.23 30.15 10.51
CA MET A 1 2.41 29.75 9.35
C MET A 1 1.16 29.02 9.83
N SER A 2 0.08 29.78 10.08
CA SER A 2 -1.22 29.23 10.47
C SER A 2 -1.94 28.65 9.25
N ARG A 3 -2.37 27.39 9.36
CA ARG A 3 -3.29 26.75 8.42
C ARG A 3 -4.62 27.51 8.48
N ARG A 4 -4.96 28.22 7.40
CA ARG A 4 -6.29 28.84 7.22
C ARG A 4 -7.35 27.73 7.15
N ILE A 5 -8.20 27.70 8.16
CA ILE A 5 -9.44 26.93 8.18
C ILE A 5 -10.42 27.64 7.23
N TYR A 6 -10.72 27.03 6.08
CA TYR A 6 -11.74 27.56 5.17
C TYR A 6 -13.12 27.29 5.77
N LYS A 7 -13.76 28.33 6.31
CA LYS A 7 -15.21 28.34 6.57
C LYS A 7 -15.93 28.08 5.24
N THR A 8 -16.64 26.96 5.14
CA THR A 8 -17.55 26.71 4.01
C THR A 8 -18.69 27.72 4.08
N ARG A 9 -18.79 28.62 3.10
CA ARG A 9 -20.04 29.37 2.89
C ARG A 9 -21.15 28.36 2.62
N ARG A 10 -22.20 28.35 3.46
CA ARG A 10 -23.41 27.57 3.23
C ARG A 10 -24.15 28.25 2.08
N TYR A 11 -24.09 27.66 0.89
CA TYR A 11 -24.96 28.08 -0.21
C TYR A 11 -26.34 27.45 0.02
N THR A 12 -27.39 28.26 -0.07
CA THR A 12 -28.78 27.78 -0.14
C THR A 12 -29.04 27.14 -1.51
N SER A 13 -30.18 26.48 -1.70
CA SER A 13 -30.52 25.91 -3.01
C SER A 13 -30.73 27.03 -4.04
N GLU A 14 -31.27 28.15 -3.58
CA GLU A 14 -31.59 29.36 -4.32
C GLU A 14 -30.29 30.05 -4.79
N ASP A 15 -29.30 30.20 -3.90
CA ASP A 15 -27.99 30.77 -4.24
C ASP A 15 -27.31 29.98 -5.37
N LEU A 16 -27.44 28.65 -5.35
CA LEU A 16 -26.83 27.77 -6.35
C LEU A 16 -27.53 27.85 -7.70
N ILE A 17 -28.84 28.07 -7.71
CA ILE A 17 -29.62 28.30 -8.93
C ILE A 17 -29.25 29.65 -9.55
N GLU A 18 -29.11 30.70 -8.74
CA GLU A 18 -28.73 32.02 -9.21
C GLU A 18 -27.32 32.04 -9.81
N ILE A 19 -26.36 31.36 -9.16
CA ILE A 19 -25.01 31.13 -9.71
C ILE A 19 -25.08 30.41 -11.07
N LEU A 20 -25.97 29.42 -11.21
CA LEU A 20 -26.15 28.68 -12.47
C LEU A 20 -26.70 29.60 -13.57
N LYS A 21 -27.72 30.41 -13.26
CA LYS A 21 -28.35 31.37 -14.20
C LYS A 21 -27.38 32.47 -14.63
N GLN A 22 -26.63 33.03 -13.68
CA GLN A 22 -25.64 34.06 -13.97
C GLN A 22 -24.54 33.52 -14.90
N LYS A 23 -24.09 32.29 -14.67
CA LYS A 23 -23.10 31.64 -15.55
C LYS A 23 -23.67 31.33 -16.94
N ALA A 24 -24.94 30.95 -17.04
CA ALA A 24 -25.59 30.74 -18.33
C ALA A 24 -25.66 32.04 -19.13
N LYS A 25 -26.01 33.15 -18.47
CA LYS A 25 -26.03 34.49 -19.08
C LYS A 25 -24.64 34.98 -19.49
N GLU A 26 -23.61 34.70 -18.68
CA GLU A 26 -22.21 35.06 -18.99
C GLU A 26 -21.68 34.32 -20.23
N LEU A 27 -22.02 33.04 -20.37
CA LEU A 27 -21.46 32.19 -21.44
C LEU A 27 -22.29 32.23 -22.73
N ASP A 28 -23.50 32.80 -22.68
CA ASP A 28 -24.51 32.74 -23.73
C ASP A 28 -24.77 31.31 -24.24
N ARG A 29 -24.65 30.32 -23.33
CA ARG A 29 -24.89 28.89 -23.56
C ARG A 29 -25.19 28.17 -22.25
N THR A 30 -25.76 26.96 -22.34
CA THR A 30 -25.96 26.09 -21.16
C THR A 30 -24.62 25.79 -20.45
N PRO A 31 -24.47 26.12 -19.15
CA PRO A 31 -23.26 25.84 -18.38
C PRO A 31 -22.99 24.34 -18.20
N MET A 32 -21.72 23.97 -18.35
CA MET A 32 -21.21 22.64 -18.09
C MET A 32 -20.62 22.56 -16.68
N ARG A 33 -20.45 21.34 -16.15
CA ARG A 33 -19.83 21.11 -14.83
C ARG A 33 -18.44 21.73 -14.69
N ALA A 34 -17.68 21.80 -15.79
CA ALA A 34 -16.35 22.39 -15.80
C ALA A 34 -16.36 23.93 -15.71
N ASP A 35 -17.48 24.57 -16.05
CA ASP A 35 -17.60 26.03 -16.11
C ASP A 35 -17.78 26.64 -14.71
N LEU A 36 -18.04 25.82 -13.67
CA LEU A 36 -18.37 26.29 -12.32
C LEU A 36 -17.57 25.55 -11.23
N ARG A 37 -16.94 26.33 -10.34
CA ARG A 37 -16.22 25.78 -9.18
C ARG A 37 -17.16 25.11 -8.17
N GLN A 38 -18.41 25.59 -8.10
CA GLN A 38 -19.46 25.09 -7.21
C GLN A 38 -20.13 23.82 -7.76
N ALA A 39 -19.66 23.27 -8.89
CA ALA A 39 -20.36 22.20 -9.59
C ALA A 39 -20.56 20.93 -8.75
N GLU A 40 -19.61 20.61 -7.87
CA GLU A 40 -19.75 19.46 -6.98
C GLU A 40 -20.79 19.70 -5.87
N THR A 41 -20.90 20.94 -5.37
CA THR A 41 -21.91 21.33 -4.39
C THR A 41 -23.31 21.31 -5.01
N ILE A 42 -23.44 21.81 -6.24
CA ILE A 42 -24.69 21.77 -7.03
C ILE A 42 -25.17 20.33 -7.22
N VAL A 43 -24.29 19.42 -7.65
CA VAL A 43 -24.67 18.01 -7.84
C VAL A 43 -25.03 17.32 -6.53
N LYS A 44 -24.32 17.62 -5.43
CA LYS A 44 -24.66 17.05 -4.10
C LYS A 44 -26.02 17.54 -3.58
N ARG A 45 -26.39 18.80 -3.87
CA ARG A 45 -27.65 19.40 -3.39
C ARG A 45 -28.86 18.94 -4.21
N PHE A 46 -28.75 18.91 -5.54
CA PHE A 46 -29.85 18.60 -6.46
C PHE A 46 -29.84 17.13 -6.95
N GLY A 47 -28.85 16.34 -6.51
CA GLY A 47 -28.66 14.93 -6.89
C GLY A 47 -28.05 14.71 -8.27
N SER A 48 -28.28 15.61 -9.24
CA SER A 48 -27.65 15.57 -10.56
C SER A 48 -27.50 16.97 -11.17
N TRP A 49 -26.61 17.11 -12.17
CA TRP A 49 -26.43 18.37 -12.90
C TRP A 49 -27.68 18.75 -13.69
N ASN A 50 -28.34 17.77 -14.29
CA ASN A 50 -29.54 18.00 -15.10
C ASN A 50 -30.72 18.48 -14.22
N LYS A 51 -30.90 17.90 -13.04
CA LYS A 51 -31.90 18.38 -12.06
C LYS A 51 -31.64 19.82 -11.60
N ALA A 52 -30.37 20.22 -11.50
CA ALA A 52 -30.02 21.61 -11.17
C ALA A 52 -30.31 22.57 -12.33
N LEU A 53 -30.05 22.17 -13.59
CA LEU A 53 -30.40 22.94 -14.78
C LEU A 53 -31.91 23.09 -14.93
N GLU A 54 -32.67 22.02 -14.66
CA GLU A 54 -34.13 22.02 -14.64
C GLU A 54 -34.69 22.98 -13.60
N ALA A 55 -34.19 22.90 -12.35
CA ALA A 55 -34.57 23.82 -11.28
C ALA A 55 -34.19 25.28 -11.59
N ALA A 56 -33.14 25.49 -12.39
CA ALA A 56 -32.73 26.82 -12.84
C ALA A 56 -33.46 27.30 -14.10
N GLY A 57 -34.33 26.49 -14.72
CA GLY A 57 -35.01 26.84 -15.97
C GLY A 57 -34.06 26.98 -17.16
N ILE A 58 -32.88 26.36 -17.11
CA ILE A 58 -31.88 26.39 -18.18
C ILE A 58 -32.10 25.17 -19.08
N PRO A 59 -32.15 25.32 -20.42
CA PRO A 59 -32.36 24.21 -21.33
C PRO A 59 -31.29 23.13 -21.15
N ILE A 60 -31.74 21.90 -20.88
CA ILE A 60 -30.88 20.73 -20.72
C ILE A 60 -30.42 20.29 -22.10
N ILE A 61 -29.12 20.37 -22.36
CA ILE A 61 -28.52 19.73 -23.53
C ILE A 61 -28.43 18.24 -23.24
N ASN A 62 -29.49 17.50 -23.57
CA ASN A 62 -29.39 16.06 -23.76
C ASN A 62 -28.55 15.86 -25.02
N ARG A 63 -27.35 15.28 -24.89
CA ARG A 63 -26.64 14.79 -26.08
C ARG A 63 -27.48 13.68 -26.71
N ILE A 64 -28.37 14.05 -27.62
CA ILE A 64 -28.80 13.15 -28.70
C ILE A 64 -27.53 12.98 -29.55
N SER A 65 -26.81 11.88 -29.35
CA SER A 65 -27.13 10.51 -29.77
C SER A 65 -26.87 10.38 -31.25
N ASN A 66 -25.62 10.00 -31.54
CA ASN A 66 -25.17 9.47 -32.82
C ASN A 66 -25.33 10.42 -34.04
N PRO A 67 -24.23 10.99 -34.56
CA PRO A 67 -24.26 11.86 -35.74
C PRO A 67 -24.43 11.11 -37.07
N TYR A 68 -24.77 9.81 -37.04
CA TYR A 68 -24.95 8.98 -38.23
C TYR A 68 -26.33 8.31 -38.23
N THR A 69 -27.03 8.37 -39.36
CA THR A 69 -28.21 7.55 -39.62
C THR A 69 -27.84 6.07 -39.78
N LYS A 70 -28.83 5.17 -39.74
CA LYS A 70 -28.57 3.73 -39.97
C LYS A 70 -28.02 3.50 -41.38
N GLU A 71 -28.53 4.27 -42.34
CA GLU A 71 -28.19 4.25 -43.75
C GLU A 71 -26.76 4.73 -43.98
N GLU A 72 -26.35 5.83 -43.33
CA GLU A 72 -24.96 6.32 -43.38
C GLU A 72 -23.97 5.31 -42.80
N LEU A 73 -24.32 4.65 -41.70
CA LEU A 73 -23.48 3.62 -41.11
C LEU A 73 -23.35 2.39 -42.02
N ILE A 74 -24.41 1.99 -42.71
CA ILE A 74 -24.37 0.93 -43.74
C ILE A 74 -23.45 1.34 -44.89
N LYS A 75 -23.58 2.56 -45.39
CA LYS A 75 -22.76 3.08 -46.49
C LYS A 75 -21.27 3.09 -46.13
N ILE A 76 -20.92 3.51 -44.91
CA ILE A 76 -19.54 3.48 -44.38
C ILE A 76 -18.98 2.05 -44.38
N LEU A 77 -19.78 1.05 -43.99
CA LEU A 77 -19.35 -0.35 -44.00
C LEU A 77 -19.17 -0.89 -45.42
N GLN A 78 -20.06 -0.54 -46.36
CA GLN A 78 -19.98 -0.94 -47.76
C GLN A 78 -18.78 -0.31 -48.48
N GLU A 79 -18.53 0.98 -48.29
CA GLU A 79 -17.36 1.68 -48.83
C GLU A 79 -16.07 1.09 -48.29
N SER A 80 -16.01 0.83 -46.99
CA SER A 80 -14.85 0.19 -46.36
C SER A 80 -14.62 -1.23 -46.90
N ALA A 81 -15.68 -1.98 -47.19
CA ALA A 81 -15.56 -3.31 -47.80
C ALA A 81 -15.06 -3.25 -49.26
N LYS A 82 -15.50 -2.25 -50.03
CA LYS A 82 -14.99 -2.00 -51.40
C LYS A 82 -13.50 -1.69 -51.39
N VAL A 83 -13.05 -0.80 -50.49
CA VAL A 83 -11.63 -0.42 -50.35
C VAL A 83 -10.77 -1.61 -49.92
N LEU A 84 -11.25 -2.41 -48.95
CA LEU A 84 -10.48 -3.53 -48.41
C LEU A 84 -10.58 -4.81 -49.27
N LYS A 85 -11.50 -4.88 -50.24
CA LYS A 85 -11.87 -6.09 -51.00
C LYS A 85 -12.22 -7.29 -50.09
N ARG A 86 -12.64 -7.02 -48.85
CA ARG A 86 -13.05 -8.00 -47.83
C ARG A 86 -13.93 -7.32 -46.79
N THR A 87 -14.65 -8.09 -45.99
CA THR A 87 -15.44 -7.55 -44.89
C THR A 87 -14.54 -6.81 -43.88
N PRO A 88 -14.87 -5.56 -43.50
CA PRO A 88 -14.09 -4.78 -42.55
C PRO A 88 -14.18 -5.36 -41.13
N LYS A 89 -13.06 -5.35 -40.40
CA LYS A 89 -13.02 -5.74 -38.98
C LYS A 89 -13.40 -4.55 -38.09
N LYS A 90 -13.84 -4.84 -36.87
CA LYS A 90 -14.24 -3.81 -35.87
C LYS A 90 -13.15 -2.74 -35.65
N ALA A 91 -11.88 -3.14 -35.62
CA ALA A 91 -10.76 -2.22 -35.39
C ALA A 91 -10.44 -1.30 -36.58
N GLU A 92 -10.97 -1.62 -37.76
CA GLU A 92 -10.68 -0.93 -39.02
C GLU A 92 -11.72 0.16 -39.33
N ILE A 93 -12.84 0.20 -38.59
CA ILE A 93 -13.92 1.18 -38.75
C ILE A 93 -13.93 2.15 -37.56
N LYS A 94 -13.71 3.44 -37.83
CA LYS A 94 -13.70 4.50 -36.79
C LYS A 94 -15.05 4.59 -36.06
N GLN A 95 -16.15 4.35 -36.77
CA GLN A 95 -17.52 4.39 -36.27
C GLN A 95 -18.00 3.05 -35.69
N ALA A 96 -17.11 2.06 -35.46
CA ALA A 96 -17.53 0.70 -35.11
C ALA A 96 -18.36 0.59 -33.83
N ASP A 97 -18.05 1.39 -32.81
CA ASP A 97 -18.82 1.40 -31.55
C ASP A 97 -20.18 2.09 -31.72
N THR A 98 -20.29 3.00 -32.69
CA THR A 98 -21.55 3.62 -33.08
C THR A 98 -22.43 2.61 -33.83
N VAL A 99 -21.87 1.88 -34.79
CA VAL A 99 -22.54 0.74 -35.46
C VAL A 99 -23.06 -0.26 -34.44
N ALA A 100 -22.22 -0.68 -33.49
CA ALA A 100 -22.63 -1.64 -32.46
C ALA A 100 -23.77 -1.12 -31.56
N ARG A 101 -23.79 0.18 -31.27
CA ARG A 101 -24.84 0.80 -30.46
C ARG A 101 -26.18 0.89 -31.19
N VAL A 102 -26.14 1.16 -32.50
CA VAL A 102 -27.34 1.35 -33.34
C VAL A 102 -27.98 0.03 -33.77
N PHE A 103 -27.16 -0.96 -34.10
CA PHE A 103 -27.60 -2.25 -34.62
C PHE A 103 -27.63 -3.36 -33.55
N GLY A 104 -27.27 -3.06 -32.30
CA GLY A 104 -27.15 -4.03 -31.21
C GLY A 104 -25.77 -4.70 -31.13
N SER A 105 -25.17 -4.98 -32.29
CA SER A 105 -23.79 -5.46 -32.39
C SER A 105 -23.12 -5.04 -33.69
N PHE A 106 -21.78 -5.03 -33.71
CA PHE A 106 -21.03 -4.72 -34.94
C PHE A 106 -21.31 -5.76 -36.04
N SER A 107 -21.53 -7.02 -35.67
CA SER A 107 -21.86 -8.09 -36.62
C SER A 107 -23.24 -7.89 -37.26
N GLU A 108 -24.24 -7.43 -36.51
CA GLU A 108 -25.55 -7.10 -37.07
C GLU A 108 -25.48 -5.91 -38.02
N GLY A 109 -24.63 -4.92 -37.74
CA GLY A 109 -24.37 -3.83 -38.70
C GLY A 109 -23.71 -4.30 -40.00
N ILE A 110 -22.78 -5.26 -39.92
CA ILE A 110 -22.15 -5.89 -41.11
C ILE A 110 -23.18 -6.68 -41.93
N ILE A 111 -24.10 -7.39 -41.28
CA ILE A 111 -25.20 -8.11 -41.94
C ILE A 111 -26.17 -7.12 -42.60
N ALA A 112 -26.56 -6.06 -41.89
CA ALA A 112 -27.42 -5.00 -42.43
C ALA A 112 -26.80 -4.29 -43.64
N ALA A 113 -25.46 -4.26 -43.72
CA ALA A 113 -24.73 -3.75 -44.88
C ALA A 113 -24.59 -4.74 -46.05
N GLY A 114 -25.14 -5.95 -45.96
CA GLY A 114 -25.07 -6.99 -46.99
C GLY A 114 -23.74 -7.75 -47.03
N LEU A 115 -22.91 -7.65 -45.99
CA LEU A 115 -21.56 -8.23 -45.94
C LEU A 115 -21.53 -9.48 -45.03
N LYS A 116 -20.63 -10.43 -45.34
CA LYS A 116 -20.45 -11.66 -44.53
C LYS A 116 -19.51 -11.40 -43.33
N PRO A 117 -19.93 -11.59 -42.06
CA PRO A 117 -19.09 -11.32 -40.88
C PRO A 117 -17.80 -12.15 -40.84
N THR A 118 -16.69 -11.53 -40.40
CA THR A 118 -15.35 -12.18 -40.35
C THR A 118 -15.17 -13.16 -39.19
N ARG A 119 -16.01 -13.11 -38.16
CA ARG A 119 -16.01 -14.12 -37.09
C ARG A 119 -16.93 -15.25 -37.51
N ARG A 120 -16.40 -16.48 -37.59
CA ARG A 120 -17.22 -17.70 -37.47
C ARG A 120 -18.09 -17.53 -36.23
N SER A 121 -19.38 -17.32 -36.45
CA SER A 121 -20.41 -17.67 -35.48
C SER A 121 -20.13 -19.12 -35.11
N GLY A 122 -19.49 -19.36 -33.97
CA GLY A 122 -19.42 -20.69 -33.42
C GLY A 122 -20.87 -21.14 -33.23
N ASN A 123 -21.26 -22.20 -33.93
CA ASN A 123 -22.56 -22.88 -33.88
C ASN A 123 -23.37 -22.59 -32.61
N ARG A 124 -24.08 -21.47 -32.58
CA ARG A 124 -25.25 -21.30 -31.72
C ARG A 124 -26.43 -21.60 -32.63
N LYS A 125 -27.04 -22.76 -32.41
CA LYS A 125 -28.35 -23.10 -32.96
C LYS A 125 -29.30 -21.91 -32.71
N PRO A 126 -30.27 -21.64 -33.62
CA PRO A 126 -31.23 -20.56 -33.44
C PRO A 126 -31.90 -20.73 -32.07
N TYR A 127 -31.82 -19.69 -31.26
CA TYR A 127 -32.36 -19.70 -29.91
C TYR A 127 -33.88 -19.53 -30.00
N LYS A 128 -34.65 -20.58 -29.67
CA LYS A 128 -36.07 -20.39 -29.38
C LYS A 128 -36.17 -19.41 -28.21
N SER A 129 -37.00 -18.39 -28.35
CA SER A 129 -37.25 -17.38 -27.32
C SER A 129 -37.65 -18.05 -26.01
N HIS A 130 -37.01 -17.67 -24.91
CA HIS A 130 -37.30 -18.15 -23.54
C HIS A 130 -38.72 -17.86 -23.03
N LYS A 131 -39.56 -17.15 -23.79
CA LYS A 131 -40.96 -16.88 -23.44
C LYS A 131 -41.89 -18.07 -23.67
N GLU A 132 -41.46 -19.12 -24.38
CA GLU A 132 -42.36 -20.18 -24.87
C GLU A 132 -42.22 -21.54 -24.16
N ILE A 133 -41.26 -21.72 -23.24
CA ILE A 133 -41.07 -23.00 -22.55
C ILE A 133 -41.95 -23.06 -21.30
N SER A 134 -42.82 -24.07 -21.24
CA SER A 134 -43.74 -24.32 -20.13
C SER A 134 -43.00 -24.82 -18.87
N GLU A 135 -43.62 -24.63 -17.69
CA GLU A 135 -43.07 -25.15 -16.44
C GLU A 135 -42.91 -26.69 -16.45
N GLN A 136 -43.81 -27.39 -17.15
CA GLN A 136 -43.79 -28.84 -17.28
C GLN A 136 -42.61 -29.33 -18.13
N GLU A 137 -42.27 -28.63 -19.22
CA GLU A 137 -41.09 -28.96 -20.03
C GLU A 137 -39.80 -28.76 -19.24
N ILE A 138 -39.74 -27.72 -18.40
CA ILE A 138 -38.58 -27.49 -17.53
C ILE A 138 -38.41 -28.65 -16.54
N ILE A 139 -39.50 -29.12 -15.93
CA ILE A 139 -39.47 -30.26 -15.00
C ILE A 139 -39.02 -31.54 -15.71
N LYS A 140 -39.57 -31.84 -16.90
CA LYS A 140 -39.21 -33.04 -17.68
C LYS A 140 -37.72 -33.06 -18.05
N GLU A 141 -37.15 -31.92 -18.44
CA GLU A 141 -35.73 -31.86 -18.82
C GLU A 141 -34.80 -32.03 -17.60
N ILE A 142 -35.19 -31.49 -16.43
CA ILE A 142 -34.48 -31.72 -15.16
C ILE A 142 -34.54 -33.20 -14.77
N GLN A 143 -35.71 -33.85 -14.86
CA GLN A 143 -35.90 -35.27 -14.56
C GLN A 143 -35.12 -36.18 -15.51
N LYS A 144 -35.18 -35.89 -16.81
CA LYS A 144 -34.39 -36.61 -17.82
C LYS A 144 -32.90 -36.53 -17.50
N LYS A 145 -32.41 -35.33 -17.15
CA LYS A 145 -31.00 -35.16 -16.83
C LYS A 145 -30.60 -35.86 -15.52
N ALA A 146 -31.51 -35.95 -14.56
CA ALA A 146 -31.31 -36.74 -13.35
C ALA A 146 -31.20 -38.24 -13.65
N LEU A 147 -32.06 -38.75 -14.53
CA LEU A 147 -32.04 -40.15 -14.98
C LEU A 147 -30.75 -40.47 -15.75
N GLU A 148 -30.30 -39.59 -16.64
CA GLU A 148 -29.01 -39.72 -17.34
C GLU A 148 -27.81 -39.79 -16.40
N LEU A 149 -27.84 -39.07 -15.28
CA LEU A 149 -26.71 -38.98 -14.36
C LEU A 149 -26.77 -39.99 -13.21
N GLY A 150 -27.91 -40.67 -13.01
CA GLY A 150 -28.15 -41.51 -11.84
C GLY A 150 -28.09 -40.76 -10.50
N ARG A 151 -28.17 -39.41 -10.52
CA ARG A 151 -28.10 -38.53 -9.36
C ARG A 151 -28.82 -37.21 -9.63
N THR A 152 -29.10 -36.44 -8.57
CA THR A 152 -29.62 -35.08 -8.74
C THR A 152 -28.64 -34.20 -9.55
N PRO A 153 -29.10 -33.57 -10.64
CA PRO A 153 -28.28 -32.69 -11.46
C PRO A 153 -28.06 -31.34 -10.78
N LYS A 154 -26.89 -30.74 -11.02
CA LYS A 154 -26.59 -29.35 -10.65
C LYS A 154 -27.16 -28.41 -11.71
N ASN A 155 -27.37 -27.15 -11.34
CA ASN A 155 -27.98 -26.15 -12.23
C ASN A 155 -27.22 -25.98 -13.56
N PHE A 156 -25.88 -25.97 -13.55
CA PHE A 156 -25.07 -25.83 -14.76
C PHE A 156 -25.00 -27.11 -15.61
N GLU A 157 -25.46 -28.25 -15.10
CA GLU A 157 -25.46 -29.54 -15.82
C GLU A 157 -26.74 -29.72 -16.65
N VAL A 158 -27.75 -28.87 -16.44
CA VAL A 158 -29.00 -28.83 -17.21
C VAL A 158 -28.95 -27.61 -18.13
N ASN A 159 -29.19 -27.82 -19.44
CA ASN A 159 -29.10 -26.76 -20.45
C ASN A 159 -30.04 -25.58 -20.15
N ILE A 160 -31.23 -25.88 -19.62
CA ILE A 160 -32.22 -24.89 -19.16
C ILE A 160 -32.05 -24.49 -17.68
N GLY A 161 -30.90 -24.72 -17.07
CA GLY A 161 -30.66 -24.51 -15.63
C GLY A 161 -30.94 -23.09 -15.14
N SER A 162 -30.50 -22.09 -15.90
CA SER A 162 -30.77 -20.67 -15.59
C SER A 162 -32.23 -20.31 -15.78
N LEU A 163 -32.93 -20.91 -16.76
CA LEU A 163 -34.36 -20.71 -16.99
C LEU A 163 -35.19 -21.26 -15.83
N ALA A 164 -34.84 -22.46 -15.34
CA ALA A 164 -35.47 -23.05 -14.17
C ALA A 164 -35.31 -22.17 -12.92
N ILE A 165 -34.14 -21.57 -12.70
CA ILE A 165 -33.92 -20.62 -11.60
C ILE A 165 -34.82 -19.39 -11.75
N ASN A 166 -34.90 -18.82 -12.96
CA ASN A 166 -35.72 -17.62 -13.19
C ASN A 166 -37.23 -17.90 -13.04
N LYS A 167 -37.70 -19.07 -13.50
CA LYS A 167 -39.13 -19.44 -13.47
C LYS A 167 -39.59 -19.86 -12.06
N PHE A 168 -38.80 -20.70 -11.37
CA PHE A 168 -39.15 -21.23 -10.04
C PHE A 168 -38.55 -20.42 -8.88
N GLY A 169 -37.76 -19.38 -9.17
CA GLY A 169 -37.07 -18.51 -8.22
C GLY A 169 -35.78 -19.11 -7.61
N SER A 170 -35.63 -20.44 -7.59
CA SER A 170 -34.38 -21.10 -7.20
C SER A 170 -34.25 -22.51 -7.79
N TRP A 171 -33.01 -22.97 -7.94
CA TRP A 171 -32.73 -24.34 -8.41
C TRP A 171 -33.35 -25.40 -7.49
N ASN A 172 -33.31 -25.16 -6.18
CA ASN A 172 -33.88 -26.09 -5.20
C ASN A 172 -35.42 -26.15 -5.27
N LYS A 173 -36.09 -25.04 -5.61
CA LYS A 173 -37.53 -25.05 -5.88
C LYS A 173 -37.87 -25.82 -7.15
N ALA A 174 -37.05 -25.67 -8.20
CA ALA A 174 -37.19 -26.44 -9.44
C ALA A 174 -36.99 -27.95 -9.19
N LEU A 175 -35.97 -28.34 -8.43
CA LEU A 175 -35.75 -29.73 -8.02
C LEU A 175 -36.92 -30.29 -7.19
N LYS A 176 -37.46 -29.50 -6.26
CA LYS A 176 -38.64 -29.88 -5.46
C LYS A 176 -39.88 -30.12 -6.34
N LYS A 177 -40.11 -29.27 -7.34
CA LYS A 177 -41.20 -29.45 -8.33
C LYS A 177 -40.97 -30.65 -9.26
N ALA A 178 -39.71 -31.01 -9.50
CA ALA A 178 -39.31 -32.21 -10.22
C ALA A 178 -39.29 -33.49 -9.38
N SER A 179 -39.69 -33.42 -8.10
CA SER A 179 -39.65 -34.53 -7.14
C SER A 179 -38.25 -35.14 -6.95
N LEU A 180 -37.20 -34.30 -7.02
CA LEU A 180 -35.81 -34.70 -6.84
C LEU A 180 -35.25 -34.19 -5.50
N GLU A 181 -34.28 -34.91 -4.94
CA GLU A 181 -33.58 -34.52 -3.71
C GLU A 181 -32.87 -33.17 -3.86
N ILE A 182 -33.06 -32.28 -2.88
CA ILE A 182 -32.53 -30.92 -2.92
C ILE A 182 -31.02 -30.92 -2.61
N SER A 183 -30.23 -30.24 -3.47
CA SER A 183 -28.77 -30.15 -3.30
C SER A 183 -28.38 -29.20 -2.16
N LYS A 184 -27.91 -29.80 -1.05
CA LYS A 184 -27.33 -29.24 0.19
C LYS A 184 -28.30 -28.62 1.21
N LYS A 185 -28.25 -29.14 2.45
CA LYS A 185 -28.96 -28.67 3.66
C LYS A 185 -28.92 -27.14 3.76
N ASN A 186 -30.07 -26.50 3.61
CA ASN A 186 -30.25 -25.13 4.08
C ASN A 186 -30.35 -25.19 5.60
N HIS A 187 -29.26 -24.82 6.30
CA HIS A 187 -29.33 -24.67 7.74
C HIS A 187 -30.42 -23.67 8.11
N THR A 188 -31.35 -24.08 8.96
CA THR A 188 -32.40 -23.19 9.47
C THR A 188 -31.82 -22.26 10.55
N ARG A 189 -32.53 -21.16 10.83
CA ARG A 189 -32.12 -20.21 11.88
C ARG A 189 -31.96 -20.93 13.23
N SER A 190 -32.93 -21.76 13.61
CA SER A 190 -32.93 -22.50 14.87
C SER A 190 -31.82 -23.54 14.95
N GLU A 191 -31.55 -24.28 13.87
CA GLU A 191 -30.43 -25.26 13.84
C GLU A 191 -29.08 -24.61 14.12
N ILE A 192 -28.83 -23.41 13.55
CA ILE A 192 -27.57 -22.70 13.76
C ILE A 192 -27.47 -22.22 15.21
N LEU A 193 -28.56 -21.72 15.79
CA LEU A 193 -28.57 -21.26 17.18
C LEU A 193 -28.28 -22.41 18.14
N GLN A 194 -28.96 -23.55 17.97
CA GLN A 194 -28.74 -24.74 18.79
C GLN A 194 -27.28 -25.22 18.69
N LEU A 195 -26.74 -25.28 17.47
CA LEU A 195 -25.34 -25.68 17.24
C LEU A 195 -24.34 -24.76 17.96
N LEU A 196 -24.57 -23.45 17.93
CA LEU A 196 -23.71 -22.49 18.62
C LEU A 196 -23.79 -22.64 20.15
N GLN A 197 -25.01 -22.85 20.68
CA GLN A 197 -25.24 -23.07 22.11
C GLN A 197 -24.64 -24.38 22.60
N ASP A 198 -24.85 -25.47 21.87
CA ASP A 198 -24.30 -26.80 22.19
C ASP A 198 -22.78 -26.78 22.18
N TYR A 199 -22.18 -26.10 21.20
CA TYR A 199 -20.73 -25.91 21.15
C TYR A 199 -20.22 -25.14 22.38
N ALA A 200 -20.88 -24.03 22.73
CA ALA A 200 -20.50 -23.21 23.86
C ALA A 200 -20.62 -23.97 25.19
N LYS A 201 -21.70 -24.74 25.36
CA LYS A 201 -21.92 -25.60 26.52
C LYS A 201 -20.85 -26.70 26.63
N LYS A 202 -20.53 -27.36 25.51
CA LYS A 202 -19.53 -28.45 25.46
C LYS A 202 -18.11 -27.96 25.74
N ASN A 203 -17.72 -26.81 25.18
CA ASN A 203 -16.33 -26.33 25.21
C ASN A 203 -16.09 -25.24 26.26
N LYS A 204 -17.12 -24.84 27.03
CA LYS A 204 -17.08 -23.76 28.02
C LYS A 204 -16.48 -22.45 27.49
N ARG A 205 -16.63 -22.20 26.18
CA ARG A 205 -16.11 -20.99 25.50
C ARG A 205 -17.00 -20.63 24.32
N THR A 206 -17.04 -19.34 23.97
CA THR A 206 -17.70 -18.89 22.75
C THR A 206 -17.01 -19.51 21.52
N PRO A 207 -17.75 -20.11 20.57
CA PRO A 207 -17.17 -20.62 19.33
C PRO A 207 -16.53 -19.49 18.52
N GLN A 208 -15.42 -19.79 17.85
CA GLN A 208 -14.88 -19.00 16.76
C GLN A 208 -15.44 -19.52 15.44
N GLN A 209 -15.39 -18.70 14.40
CA GLN A 209 -15.93 -19.06 13.09
C GLN A 209 -15.29 -20.33 12.49
N LYS A 210 -14.02 -20.61 12.80
CA LYS A 210 -13.32 -21.83 12.37
C LYS A 210 -13.77 -23.10 13.09
N ASP A 211 -14.38 -22.95 14.27
CA ASP A 211 -14.76 -24.07 15.13
C ASP A 211 -16.07 -24.72 14.68
N ILE A 212 -16.87 -24.00 13.87
CA ILE A 212 -18.15 -24.47 13.37
C ILE A 212 -18.02 -24.81 11.89
N PRO A 213 -18.31 -26.05 11.47
CA PRO A 213 -18.14 -26.52 10.09
C PRO A 213 -19.28 -26.04 9.17
N ILE A 214 -19.63 -24.75 9.24
CA ILE A 214 -20.62 -24.09 8.38
C ILE A 214 -19.93 -22.94 7.64
N HIS A 215 -20.19 -22.84 6.34
CA HIS A 215 -19.61 -21.79 5.51
C HIS A 215 -20.05 -20.39 5.96
N HIS A 216 -19.11 -19.44 6.02
CA HIS A 216 -19.32 -18.08 6.54
C HIS A 216 -20.51 -17.32 5.91
N GLY A 217 -20.76 -17.55 4.62
CA GLY A 217 -21.85 -16.90 3.88
C GLY A 217 -23.24 -17.27 4.39
N VAL A 218 -23.39 -18.40 5.09
CA VAL A 218 -24.67 -18.82 5.68
C VAL A 218 -25.07 -17.90 6.84
N TYR A 219 -24.15 -17.56 7.72
CA TYR A 219 -24.40 -16.61 8.83
C TYR A 219 -24.75 -15.22 8.33
N LYS A 220 -24.03 -14.74 7.30
CA LYS A 220 -24.32 -13.45 6.66
C LYS A 220 -25.72 -13.42 6.06
N ARG A 221 -26.16 -14.50 5.42
CA ARG A 221 -27.48 -14.61 4.79
C ARG A 221 -28.63 -14.66 5.81
N ILE A 222 -28.46 -15.37 6.93
CA ILE A 222 -29.56 -15.64 7.88
C ILE A 222 -29.60 -14.62 9.03
N PHE A 223 -28.44 -14.16 9.51
CA PHE A 223 -28.31 -13.28 10.67
C PHE A 223 -27.71 -11.91 10.33
N GLY A 224 -27.29 -11.69 9.07
CA GLY A 224 -26.57 -10.48 8.65
C GLY A 224 -25.07 -10.53 8.94
N SER A 225 -24.65 -11.12 10.07
CA SER A 225 -23.24 -11.37 10.39
C SER A 225 -23.02 -12.53 11.36
N TRP A 226 -21.78 -13.01 11.46
CA TRP A 226 -21.39 -14.01 12.47
C TRP A 226 -21.62 -13.51 13.90
N ASN A 227 -21.34 -12.24 14.19
CA ASN A 227 -21.53 -11.68 15.53
C ASN A 227 -23.02 -11.55 15.89
N GLU A 228 -23.89 -11.25 14.92
CA GLU A 228 -25.34 -11.30 15.14
C GLU A 228 -25.83 -12.71 15.39
N ALA A 229 -25.24 -13.72 14.73
CA ALA A 229 -25.58 -15.11 15.00
C ALA A 229 -25.19 -15.52 16.43
N LEU A 230 -24.04 -15.08 16.92
CA LEU A 230 -23.62 -15.29 18.32
C LEU A 230 -24.56 -14.58 19.30
N ARG A 231 -24.91 -13.31 19.04
CA ARG A 231 -25.87 -12.55 19.87
C ARG A 231 -27.24 -13.23 19.92
N ALA A 232 -27.76 -13.65 18.77
CA ALA A 232 -29.04 -14.35 18.68
C ALA A 232 -29.00 -15.72 19.40
N ALA A 233 -27.81 -16.31 19.58
CA ALA A 233 -27.61 -17.53 20.35
C ALA A 233 -27.43 -17.27 21.85
N GLY A 234 -27.47 -16.01 22.31
CA GLY A 234 -27.20 -15.63 23.69
C GLY A 234 -25.72 -15.67 24.07
N LEU A 235 -24.82 -15.67 23.08
CA LEU A 235 -23.37 -15.76 23.28
C LEU A 235 -22.71 -14.40 23.07
N ILE A 236 -21.73 -14.08 23.92
CA ILE A 236 -20.99 -12.81 23.84
C ILE A 236 -19.92 -12.92 22.73
N PRO A 237 -19.99 -12.10 21.66
CA PRO A 237 -18.97 -12.11 20.61
C PRO A 237 -17.61 -11.64 21.12
N TYR A 238 -16.54 -12.13 20.51
CA TYR A 238 -15.17 -11.73 20.89
C TYR A 238 -14.88 -10.24 20.63
N TYR A 239 -15.57 -9.65 19.65
CA TYR A 239 -15.47 -8.22 19.34
C TYR A 239 -16.75 -7.51 19.75
N LYS A 240 -16.67 -6.75 20.86
CA LYS A 240 -17.76 -5.92 21.34
C LYS A 240 -18.03 -4.73 20.42
N ASN A 241 -19.29 -4.38 20.23
CA ASN A 241 -19.69 -3.15 19.56
C ASN A 241 -19.44 -1.92 20.49
N ASN A 242 -19.67 -0.71 19.99
CA ASN A 242 -19.38 0.49 20.78
C ASN A 242 -20.29 0.60 22.02
N GLN A 243 -21.54 0.16 21.95
CA GLN A 243 -22.47 0.21 23.08
C GLN A 243 -22.10 -0.83 24.16
N GLU A 244 -21.83 -2.06 23.75
CA GLU A 244 -21.36 -3.15 24.63
C GLU A 244 -20.05 -2.79 25.34
N LEU A 245 -19.15 -2.04 24.69
CA LEU A 245 -17.94 -1.52 25.32
C LEU A 245 -18.27 -0.48 26.41
N LEU A 246 -19.22 0.43 26.17
CA LEU A 246 -19.61 1.45 27.15
C LEU A 246 -20.34 0.83 28.35
N GLU A 247 -21.20 -0.16 28.12
CA GLU A 247 -21.89 -0.92 29.17
C GLU A 247 -20.91 -1.72 30.02
N GLU A 248 -19.92 -2.38 29.40
CA GLU A 248 -18.85 -3.06 30.13
C GLU A 248 -18.06 -2.08 31.01
N LEU A 249 -17.74 -0.90 30.48
CA LEU A 249 -17.02 0.14 31.22
C LEU A 249 -17.84 0.66 32.42
N LYS A 250 -19.16 0.80 32.25
CA LYS A 250 -20.09 1.14 33.35
C LYS A 250 -20.14 0.05 34.41
N ARG A 251 -20.31 -1.22 34.01
CA ARG A 251 -20.36 -2.37 34.93
C ARG A 251 -19.10 -2.44 35.78
N VAL A 252 -17.93 -2.34 35.14
CA VAL A 252 -16.64 -2.39 35.84
C VAL A 252 -16.46 -1.20 36.79
N SER A 253 -16.93 -0.01 36.40
CA SER A 253 -16.89 1.14 37.30
C SER A 253 -17.83 0.98 38.50
N GLN A 254 -18.96 0.29 38.36
CA GLN A 254 -19.86 -0.04 39.45
C GLN A 254 -19.27 -1.10 40.38
N GLU A 255 -18.70 -2.18 39.81
CA GLU A 255 -18.02 -3.24 40.57
C GLU A 255 -16.87 -2.70 41.44
N LEU A 256 -16.11 -1.74 40.92
CA LEU A 256 -14.98 -1.14 41.65
C LEU A 256 -15.37 0.05 42.54
N GLY A 257 -16.62 0.53 42.46
CA GLY A 257 -17.07 1.76 43.13
C GLY A 257 -16.33 3.05 42.70
N LYS A 258 -15.48 2.97 41.67
CA LYS A 258 -14.66 4.07 41.15
C LYS A 258 -14.37 3.86 39.67
N VAL A 259 -13.93 4.92 39.00
CA VAL A 259 -13.49 4.81 37.60
C VAL A 259 -12.21 3.98 37.54
N PRO A 260 -12.18 2.89 36.73
CA PRO A 260 -11.03 2.00 36.69
C PRO A 260 -9.79 2.73 36.17
N THR A 261 -8.68 2.54 36.88
CA THR A 261 -7.35 3.01 36.46
C THR A 261 -6.81 2.15 35.32
N VAL A 262 -5.80 2.65 34.58
CA VAL A 262 -5.18 1.89 33.46
C VAL A 262 -4.61 0.55 33.94
N THR A 263 -4.12 0.48 35.18
CA THR A 263 -3.62 -0.75 35.81
C THR A 263 -4.75 -1.74 36.12
N GLU A 264 -5.85 -1.27 36.71
CA GLU A 264 -7.03 -2.10 37.00
C GLU A 264 -7.69 -2.58 35.71
N CYS A 265 -7.79 -1.73 34.68
CA CYS A 265 -8.25 -2.14 33.35
C CYS A 265 -7.40 -3.30 32.78
N ARG A 266 -6.07 -3.27 32.95
CA ARG A 266 -5.21 -4.37 32.48
C ARG A 266 -5.46 -5.67 33.22
N GLN A 267 -5.68 -5.61 34.53
CA GLN A 267 -5.98 -6.79 35.36
C GLN A 267 -7.33 -7.40 34.99
N LEU A 268 -8.32 -6.57 34.63
CA LEU A 268 -9.66 -6.98 34.23
C LEU A 268 -9.78 -7.25 32.72
N ASN A 269 -8.67 -7.41 31.99
CA ASN A 269 -8.63 -7.62 30.53
C ASN A 269 -9.38 -6.55 29.69
N LEU A 270 -9.52 -5.34 30.23
CA LEU A 270 -10.05 -4.16 29.56
C LEU A 270 -8.93 -3.39 28.85
N SER A 271 -8.94 -3.42 27.52
CA SER A 271 -7.96 -2.69 26.73
C SER A 271 -8.34 -1.21 26.60
N VAL A 272 -7.71 -0.34 27.38
CA VAL A 272 -7.82 1.14 27.29
C VAL A 272 -7.57 1.64 25.85
N ALA A 273 -6.65 1.00 25.11
CA ALA A 273 -6.35 1.35 23.73
C ALA A 273 -7.54 1.11 22.78
N THR A 274 -8.36 0.09 23.04
CA THR A 274 -9.59 -0.18 22.27
C THR A 274 -10.57 0.98 22.40
N TYR A 275 -10.78 1.47 23.63
CA TYR A 275 -11.65 2.63 23.88
C TYR A 275 -11.09 3.91 23.25
N GLN A 276 -9.80 4.18 23.39
CA GLN A 276 -9.15 5.34 22.75
C GLN A 276 -9.33 5.34 21.23
N ARG A 277 -9.17 4.18 20.57
CA ARG A 277 -9.31 4.07 19.11
C ARG A 277 -10.75 4.26 18.64
N ARG A 278 -11.72 3.74 19.39
CA ARG A 278 -13.14 3.73 18.98
C ARG A 278 -13.86 5.04 19.29
N PHE A 279 -13.50 5.69 20.40
CA PHE A 279 -14.15 6.93 20.87
C PHE A 279 -13.25 8.17 20.74
N GLY A 280 -12.03 8.01 20.22
CA GLY A 280 -11.04 9.08 20.00
C GLY A 280 -10.16 9.37 21.21
N SER A 281 -10.68 9.22 22.44
CA SER A 281 -9.87 9.25 23.66
C SER A 281 -10.54 8.47 24.80
N TRP A 282 -9.76 8.10 25.82
CA TRP A 282 -10.28 7.45 27.03
C TRP A 282 -11.26 8.36 27.78
N ASN A 283 -10.94 9.65 27.91
CA ASN A 283 -11.81 10.61 28.58
C ASN A 283 -13.14 10.79 27.84
N LYS A 284 -13.11 10.77 26.51
CA LYS A 284 -14.33 10.81 25.70
C LYS A 284 -15.16 9.53 25.83
N ALA A 285 -14.51 8.37 26.00
CA ALA A 285 -15.21 7.12 26.32
C ALA A 285 -15.89 7.19 27.69
N LEU A 286 -15.21 7.73 28.72
CA LEU A 286 -15.79 7.95 30.06
C LEU A 286 -16.96 8.94 30.02
N GLU A 287 -16.82 10.04 29.29
CA GLU A 287 -17.87 11.05 29.09
C GLU A 287 -19.13 10.43 28.48
N ILE A 288 -18.99 9.69 27.38
CA ILE A 288 -20.12 9.01 26.72
C ILE A 288 -20.71 7.92 27.64
N ALA A 289 -19.88 7.28 28.46
CA ALA A 289 -20.32 6.32 29.47
C ALA A 289 -20.95 6.98 30.71
N GLY A 290 -21.03 8.31 30.82
CA GLY A 290 -21.57 9.01 31.99
C GLY A 290 -20.72 8.84 33.25
N LEU A 291 -19.42 8.56 33.12
CA LEU A 291 -18.50 8.35 34.23
C LEU A 291 -17.64 9.61 34.49
N PRO A 292 -17.29 9.91 35.75
CA PRO A 292 -16.54 11.11 36.09
C PRO A 292 -15.11 11.07 35.52
N ILE A 293 -14.68 12.16 34.88
CA ILE A 293 -13.34 12.25 34.31
C ILE A 293 -12.35 12.70 35.40
N GLN A 294 -11.46 11.82 35.84
CA GLN A 294 -10.37 12.19 36.75
C GLN A 294 -9.30 12.99 36.00
N LYS A 295 -9.39 14.32 36.01
CA LYS A 295 -8.27 15.20 35.69
C LYS A 295 -7.50 15.45 36.99
N LYS A 296 -6.25 14.98 37.10
CA LYS A 296 -5.33 15.56 38.09
C LYS A 296 -5.10 17.01 37.67
N ALA A 297 -5.82 17.93 38.30
CA ALA A 297 -5.61 19.35 38.15
C ALA A 297 -4.35 19.70 38.94
N TYR A 298 -3.30 20.11 38.23
CA TYR A 298 -2.15 20.71 38.87
C TYR A 298 -2.38 22.21 38.99
N THR A 299 -2.10 22.78 40.16
CA THR A 299 -2.02 24.24 40.30
C THR A 299 -0.75 24.76 39.63
N ASN A 300 -0.68 26.07 39.40
CA ASN A 300 0.54 26.66 38.84
C ASN A 300 1.70 26.51 39.83
N GLU A 301 1.48 26.67 41.14
CA GLU A 301 2.54 26.52 42.15
C GLU A 301 3.08 25.08 42.19
N GLU A 302 2.22 24.08 42.11
CA GLU A 302 2.64 22.67 42.10
C GLU A 302 3.53 22.35 40.89
N LEU A 303 3.20 22.90 39.72
CA LEU A 303 3.98 22.71 38.51
C LEU A 303 5.34 23.40 38.57
N LEU A 304 5.42 24.60 39.15
CA LEU A 304 6.68 25.32 39.37
C LEU A 304 7.56 24.58 40.40
N LYS A 305 6.97 24.07 41.48
CA LYS A 305 7.68 23.25 42.48
C LYS A 305 8.28 21.99 41.86
N ILE A 306 7.53 21.30 40.99
CA ILE A 306 8.05 20.13 40.24
C ILE A 306 9.27 20.51 39.40
N LEU A 307 9.27 21.68 38.75
CA LEU A 307 10.43 22.15 37.97
C LEU A 307 11.63 22.45 38.87
N GLN A 308 11.40 23.13 40.01
CA GLN A 308 12.45 23.50 40.96
C GLN A 308 13.08 22.29 41.63
N ASP A 309 12.26 21.34 42.10
CA ASP A 309 12.75 20.09 42.69
C ASP A 309 13.54 19.28 41.66
N ARG A 310 13.06 19.22 40.42
CA ARG A 310 13.82 18.54 39.36
C ARG A 310 15.13 19.25 39.07
N ALA A 311 15.15 20.57 39.03
CA ALA A 311 16.37 21.35 38.86
C ALA A 311 17.38 21.09 39.98
N ARG A 312 16.90 21.03 41.24
CA ARG A 312 17.72 20.69 42.41
C ARG A 312 18.34 19.30 42.28
N THR A 313 17.57 18.30 41.85
CA THR A 313 18.09 16.94 41.63
C THR A 313 19.12 16.85 40.50
N LEU A 314 19.01 17.70 39.48
CA LEU A 314 19.90 17.66 38.31
C LEU A 314 21.10 18.62 38.44
N GLY A 315 21.11 19.50 39.44
CA GLY A 315 22.07 20.61 39.56
C GLY A 315 22.00 21.61 38.40
N ARG A 316 20.96 21.56 37.56
CA ARG A 316 20.75 22.43 36.39
C ARG A 316 19.28 22.51 36.02
N ALA A 317 18.91 23.50 35.22
CA ALA A 317 17.56 23.59 34.66
C ALA A 317 17.19 22.30 33.86
N PRO A 318 16.01 21.71 34.11
CA PRO A 318 15.57 20.49 33.45
C PRO A 318 15.15 20.74 32.00
N LYS A 319 15.44 19.79 31.11
CA LYS A 319 14.93 19.77 29.73
C LYS A 319 13.49 19.23 29.72
N CYS A 320 12.73 19.54 28.67
CA CYS A 320 11.31 19.15 28.56
C CYS A 320 11.06 17.64 28.57
N ASN A 321 12.03 16.83 28.15
CA ASN A 321 11.94 15.37 28.20
C ASN A 321 12.35 14.76 29.55
N GLU A 322 12.91 15.56 30.46
CA GLU A 322 13.40 15.13 31.78
C GLU A 322 12.34 15.30 32.89
N VAL A 323 11.17 15.84 32.55
CA VAL A 323 10.02 16.08 33.44
C VAL A 323 8.76 15.44 32.87
N LYS A 324 8.09 14.58 33.66
CA LYS A 324 6.90 13.81 33.22
C LYS A 324 5.71 14.71 32.87
N GLN A 325 5.53 15.81 33.59
CA GLN A 325 4.44 16.77 33.42
C GLN A 325 4.72 17.82 32.33
N SER A 326 5.73 17.64 31.48
CA SER A 326 6.21 18.70 30.59
C SER A 326 5.18 19.26 29.61
N TYR A 327 4.27 18.40 29.15
CA TYR A 327 3.14 18.82 28.33
C TYR A 327 2.16 19.73 29.10
N THR A 328 1.82 19.37 30.33
CA THR A 328 0.90 20.15 31.19
C THR A 328 1.50 21.51 31.53
N ILE A 329 2.78 21.52 31.91
CA ILE A 329 3.57 22.73 32.20
C ILE A 329 3.58 23.66 30.97
N SER A 330 3.98 23.14 29.80
CA SER A 330 4.05 23.96 28.58
C SER A 330 2.70 24.53 28.16
N ARG A 331 1.59 23.83 28.39
CA ARG A 331 0.25 24.35 28.09
C ARG A 331 -0.23 25.41 29.09
N LYS A 332 0.06 25.24 30.39
CA LYS A 332 -0.37 26.16 31.45
C LYS A 332 0.36 27.51 31.38
N PHE A 333 1.68 27.47 31.16
CA PHE A 333 2.54 28.66 31.08
C PHE A 333 2.76 29.16 29.64
N GLY A 334 2.10 28.54 28.65
CA GLY A 334 2.18 28.87 27.22
C GLY A 334 3.47 28.40 26.52
N SER A 335 4.60 28.27 27.23
CA SER A 335 5.81 27.64 26.73
C SER A 335 6.64 27.02 27.86
N TRP A 336 7.47 26.02 27.52
CA TRP A 336 8.43 25.42 28.47
C TRP A 336 9.42 26.45 29.00
N GLN A 337 9.83 27.39 28.15
CA GLN A 337 10.79 28.43 28.52
C GLN A 337 10.19 29.41 29.54
N ARG A 338 8.94 29.84 29.33
CA ARG A 338 8.23 30.69 30.30
C ARG A 338 8.04 30.02 31.65
N ALA A 339 7.73 28.72 31.66
CA ALA A 339 7.62 27.97 32.90
C ALA A 339 8.95 27.90 33.67
N LEU A 340 10.08 27.84 32.96
CA LEU A 340 11.41 27.88 33.59
C LEU A 340 11.77 29.30 34.06
N GLU A 341 11.38 30.34 33.34
CA GLU A 341 11.52 31.75 33.74
C GLU A 341 10.71 32.03 35.01
N GLU A 342 9.44 31.62 35.06
CA GLU A 342 8.58 31.75 36.25
C GLU A 342 9.03 30.86 37.42
N ALA A 343 9.68 29.72 37.14
CA ALA A 343 10.30 28.90 38.18
C ALA A 343 11.65 29.46 38.68
N ASN A 344 12.11 30.57 38.10
CA ASN A 344 13.41 31.20 38.35
C ASN A 344 14.61 30.28 38.04
N LEU A 345 14.47 29.43 37.02
CA LEU A 345 15.46 28.45 36.55
C LEU A 345 16.06 28.92 35.23
N LEU A 346 16.87 29.97 35.29
CA LEU A 346 17.51 30.55 34.10
C LEU A 346 18.32 29.50 33.32
N ILE A 347 18.01 29.36 32.04
CA ILE A 347 18.73 28.49 31.11
C ILE A 347 20.03 29.19 30.71
N ILE A 348 21.17 28.51 30.86
CA ILE A 348 22.45 28.91 30.25
C ILE A 348 22.19 29.17 28.77
N LYS A 349 22.28 30.44 28.34
CA LYS A 349 22.01 30.87 26.96
C LYS A 349 22.76 29.96 26.00
N LYS A 350 22.01 29.23 25.17
CA LYS A 350 22.57 28.53 24.01
C LYS A 350 23.13 29.61 23.09
N TYR A 351 24.46 29.76 23.05
CA TYR A 351 25.22 30.74 22.26
C TYR A 351 24.45 31.22 21.03
N SER A 352 23.90 32.43 21.12
CA SER A 352 23.27 33.11 20.00
C SER A 352 24.38 33.85 19.28
N TYR A 353 24.92 33.25 18.22
CA TYR A 353 25.92 33.92 17.41
C TYR A 353 25.37 35.21 16.79
N THR A 354 26.15 36.28 16.89
CA THR A 354 25.90 37.53 16.14
C THR A 354 26.21 37.31 14.66
N LYS A 355 25.82 38.25 13.78
CA LYS A 355 26.14 38.11 12.35
C LYS A 355 27.66 38.24 12.14
N GLU A 356 28.28 39.08 12.95
CA GLU A 356 29.69 39.43 12.95
C GLU A 356 30.54 38.23 13.39
N GLU A 357 30.16 37.55 14.48
CA GLU A 357 30.80 36.32 14.93
C GLU A 357 30.74 35.21 13.88
N LEU A 358 29.61 35.08 13.18
CA LEU A 358 29.48 34.09 12.10
C LEU A 358 30.34 34.43 10.89
N ILE A 359 30.50 35.72 10.56
CA ILE A 359 31.40 36.17 9.49
C ILE A 359 32.85 35.84 9.84
N GLU A 360 33.27 36.10 11.08
CA GLU A 360 34.65 35.84 11.49
C GLU A 360 34.98 34.35 11.50
N ILE A 361 34.06 33.49 11.94
CA ILE A 361 34.20 32.02 11.84
C ILE A 361 34.42 31.59 10.38
N VAL A 362 33.72 32.21 9.42
CA VAL A 362 33.89 31.90 8.00
C VAL A 362 35.24 32.42 7.47
N ARG A 363 35.72 33.58 7.94
CA ARG A 363 37.04 34.13 7.59
C ARG A 363 38.19 33.30 8.13
N GLU A 364 38.13 32.91 9.40
CA GLU A 364 39.13 32.01 10.00
C GLU A 364 39.20 30.68 9.25
N LYS A 365 38.04 30.11 8.91
CA LYS A 365 38.02 28.87 8.13
C LYS A 365 38.58 29.06 6.71
N ALA A 366 38.39 30.24 6.12
CA ALA A 366 38.98 30.56 4.83
C ALA A 366 40.51 30.68 4.90
N LYS A 367 41.05 31.29 5.98
CA LYS A 367 42.49 31.34 6.26
C LYS A 367 43.08 29.94 6.45
N GLU A 368 42.40 29.08 7.22
CA GLU A 368 42.84 27.68 7.43
C GLU A 368 42.93 26.89 6.12
N LEU A 369 41.96 27.06 5.22
CA LEU A 369 41.88 26.31 3.97
C LEU A 369 42.65 26.94 2.81
N ASN A 370 43.19 28.16 2.98
CA ASN A 370 43.72 29.00 1.90
C ASN A 370 42.77 29.14 0.70
N ARG A 371 41.45 29.06 0.93
CA ARG A 371 40.38 29.21 -0.06
C ARG A 371 39.05 29.48 0.63
N ALA A 372 38.05 29.95 -0.13
CA ALA A 372 36.69 30.08 0.41
C ALA A 372 36.14 28.71 0.88
N PRO A 373 35.58 28.62 2.10
CA PRO A 373 35.02 27.39 2.63
C PRO A 373 33.67 27.06 1.97
N LYS A 374 33.44 25.76 1.76
CA LYS A 374 32.13 25.23 1.35
C LYS A 374 31.21 25.13 2.58
N SER A 375 29.89 25.14 2.35
CA SER A 375 28.90 25.16 3.43
C SER A 375 28.99 23.96 4.39
N ASN A 376 29.44 22.81 3.91
CA ASN A 376 29.60 21.61 4.72
C ASN A 376 30.92 21.57 5.53
N GLU A 377 31.82 22.54 5.31
CA GLU A 377 33.14 22.62 5.96
C GLU A 377 33.11 23.49 7.23
N VAL A 378 31.97 24.15 7.53
CA VAL A 378 31.77 25.01 8.71
C VAL A 378 30.70 24.42 9.64
N LYS A 379 31.04 24.22 10.91
CA LYS A 379 30.15 23.59 11.91
C LYS A 379 28.87 24.40 12.16
N GLN A 380 28.95 25.72 12.11
CA GLN A 380 27.86 26.68 12.40
C GLN A 380 26.95 26.94 11.19
N VAL A 381 27.00 26.08 10.15
CA VAL A 381 26.25 26.27 8.90
C VAL A 381 24.74 26.51 9.10
N ASN A 382 24.12 25.85 10.08
CA ASN A 382 22.69 26.00 10.36
C ASN A 382 22.34 27.38 10.97
N GLN A 383 23.23 27.95 11.77
CA GLN A 383 23.10 29.27 12.36
C GLN A 383 23.31 30.34 11.29
N ILE A 384 24.26 30.11 10.38
CA ILE A 384 24.50 30.93 9.20
C ILE A 384 23.26 30.96 8.30
N TYR A 385 22.67 29.80 7.96
CA TYR A 385 21.42 29.76 7.18
C TYR A 385 20.27 30.49 7.88
N LYS A 386 20.17 30.42 9.21
CA LYS A 386 19.13 31.13 9.96
C LYS A 386 19.29 32.65 9.94
N LYS A 387 20.53 33.17 9.97
CA LYS A 387 20.81 34.61 10.06
C LYS A 387 21.00 35.29 8.69
N PHE A 388 21.62 34.59 7.74
CA PHE A 388 21.95 35.10 6.40
C PHE A 388 21.02 34.54 5.31
N GLY A 389 20.28 33.47 5.59
CA GLY A 389 19.38 32.80 4.63
C GLY A 389 20.11 31.86 3.67
N ASN A 390 21.22 32.31 3.09
CA ASN A 390 22.03 31.56 2.13
C ASN A 390 23.52 31.67 2.50
N TRP A 391 24.28 30.60 2.25
CA TRP A 391 25.73 30.53 2.39
C TRP A 391 26.47 31.60 1.58
N GLN A 392 25.98 31.92 0.38
CA GLN A 392 26.62 32.94 -0.47
C GLN A 392 26.65 34.32 0.20
N ARG A 393 25.59 34.70 0.93
CA ARG A 393 25.50 36.00 1.62
C ARG A 393 26.49 36.14 2.77
N VAL A 394 26.85 35.04 3.44
CA VAL A 394 27.90 35.10 4.48
C VAL A 394 29.29 35.19 3.85
N LEU A 395 29.51 34.58 2.67
CA LEU A 395 30.76 34.74 1.92
C LEU A 395 30.93 36.17 1.40
N GLU A 396 29.85 36.78 0.87
CA GLU A 396 29.82 38.19 0.47
C GLU A 396 30.12 39.11 1.65
N ALA A 397 29.44 38.91 2.79
CA ALA A 397 29.67 39.69 4.00
C ALA A 397 31.07 39.47 4.60
N ALA A 398 31.66 38.29 4.39
CA ALA A 398 33.04 37.98 4.79
C ALA A 398 34.10 38.55 3.84
N GLY A 399 33.72 39.07 2.67
CA GLY A 399 34.66 39.53 1.63
C GLY A 399 35.37 38.39 0.92
N LEU A 400 34.79 37.19 0.90
CA LEU A 400 35.37 35.98 0.30
C LEU A 400 34.82 35.74 -1.11
N PRO A 401 35.60 35.11 -2.01
CA PRO A 401 35.16 34.84 -3.37
C PRO A 401 33.93 33.93 -3.36
N VAL A 402 32.84 34.43 -3.92
CA VAL A 402 31.60 33.69 -4.08
C VAL A 402 31.73 32.83 -5.33
N PHE A 403 31.43 31.53 -5.22
CA PHE A 403 31.22 30.69 -6.39
C PHE A 403 29.98 31.19 -7.14
N ARG A 404 30.18 32.07 -8.12
CA ARG A 404 29.15 32.46 -9.09
C ARG A 404 28.86 31.21 -9.92
N ARG A 405 27.60 30.76 -9.95
CA ARG A 405 27.20 29.73 -10.91
C ARG A 405 27.54 30.29 -12.29
N VAL A 406 28.32 29.56 -13.07
CA VAL A 406 28.50 29.88 -14.49
C VAL A 406 27.10 29.74 -15.09
N GLU A 407 26.48 30.88 -15.39
CA GLU A 407 25.24 30.91 -16.12
C GLU A 407 25.59 30.62 -17.57
N TYR A 408 25.23 29.43 -18.03
CA TYR A 408 25.43 29.08 -19.42
C TYR A 408 24.28 29.64 -20.24
N THR A 409 24.60 30.32 -21.34
CA THR A 409 23.61 30.63 -22.37
C THR A 409 23.21 29.34 -23.10
N LYS A 410 22.10 29.38 -23.84
CA LYS A 410 21.63 28.21 -24.60
C LYS A 410 22.64 27.82 -25.68
N GLU A 411 23.33 28.82 -26.21
CA GLU A 411 24.36 28.76 -27.23
C GLU A 411 25.63 28.09 -26.66
N GLU A 412 26.12 28.54 -25.50
CA GLU A 412 27.28 27.94 -24.82
C GLU A 412 27.03 26.45 -24.47
N LEU A 413 25.80 26.11 -24.07
CA LEU A 413 25.41 24.72 -23.82
C LEU A 413 25.48 23.85 -25.09
N ILE A 414 25.14 24.41 -26.25
CA ILE A 414 25.27 23.73 -27.55
C ILE A 414 26.74 23.58 -27.94
N GLU A 415 27.56 24.61 -27.74
CA GLU A 415 28.99 24.57 -28.03
C GLU A 415 29.70 23.46 -27.24
N ILE A 416 29.33 23.26 -25.96
CA ILE A 416 29.84 22.16 -25.14
C ILE A 416 29.55 20.80 -25.81
N ILE A 417 28.33 20.62 -26.32
CA ILE A 417 27.94 19.39 -27.02
C ILE A 417 28.75 19.22 -28.32
N GLN A 418 28.87 20.28 -29.12
CA GLN A 418 29.55 20.24 -30.42
C GLN A 418 31.07 20.01 -30.27
N LYS A 419 31.71 20.66 -29.30
CA LYS A 419 33.11 20.46 -28.96
C LYS A 419 33.37 19.01 -28.54
N LYS A 420 32.50 18.46 -27.70
CA LYS A 420 32.61 17.06 -27.26
C LYS A 420 32.35 16.08 -28.40
N ALA A 421 31.45 16.40 -29.32
CA ALA A 421 31.21 15.60 -30.52
C ALA A 421 32.42 15.60 -31.47
N LYS A 422 33.07 16.75 -31.66
CA LYS A 422 34.29 16.90 -32.45
C LYS A 422 35.45 16.10 -31.85
N GLU A 423 35.60 16.13 -30.53
CA GLU A 423 36.60 15.33 -29.80
C GLU A 423 36.38 13.82 -29.98
N LEU A 424 35.12 13.36 -29.92
CA LEU A 424 34.79 11.93 -29.98
C LEU A 424 34.63 11.39 -31.41
N GLY A 425 34.56 12.26 -32.42
CA GLY A 425 34.19 11.89 -33.81
C GLY A 425 32.77 11.31 -33.95
N ARG A 426 31.94 11.41 -32.91
CA ARG A 426 30.56 10.90 -32.85
C ARG A 426 29.72 11.74 -31.89
N ALA A 427 28.40 11.59 -31.94
CA ALA A 427 27.52 12.20 -30.94
C ALA A 427 27.88 11.70 -29.51
N PRO A 428 28.04 12.61 -28.54
CA PRO A 428 28.36 12.26 -27.16
C PRO A 428 27.16 11.58 -26.49
N LYS A 429 27.42 10.58 -25.66
CA LYS A 429 26.40 9.99 -24.77
C LYS A 429 26.15 10.93 -23.59
N CYS A 430 24.98 10.83 -22.98
CA CYS A 430 24.59 11.72 -21.86
C CYS A 430 25.55 11.65 -20.65
N CYS A 431 26.20 10.51 -20.40
CA CYS A 431 27.16 10.34 -19.31
C CYS A 431 28.55 10.94 -19.61
N GLU A 432 28.80 11.36 -20.86
CA GLU A 432 30.10 11.89 -21.31
C GLU A 432 30.16 13.43 -21.19
N ILE A 433 29.08 14.08 -20.73
CA ILE A 433 28.96 15.53 -20.54
C ILE A 433 28.71 15.84 -19.06
N LYS A 434 29.50 16.74 -18.46
CA LYS A 434 29.38 17.13 -17.04
C LYS A 434 28.14 17.98 -16.78
N GLU A 435 27.79 18.85 -17.71
CA GLU A 435 26.68 19.82 -17.65
C GLU A 435 25.32 19.21 -18.05
N ILE A 436 25.21 17.87 -18.06
CA ILE A 436 24.03 17.13 -18.52
C ILE A 436 22.71 17.58 -17.86
N ASN A 437 22.75 17.91 -16.57
CA ASN A 437 21.56 18.33 -15.83
C ASN A 437 21.04 19.70 -16.29
N LEU A 438 21.94 20.62 -16.67
CA LEU A 438 21.56 21.93 -17.23
C LEU A 438 20.97 21.76 -18.63
N LEU A 439 21.59 20.92 -19.46
CA LEU A 439 21.11 20.58 -20.80
C LEU A 439 19.73 19.93 -20.79
N ILE A 440 19.48 18.99 -19.88
CA ILE A 440 18.16 18.38 -19.72
C ILE A 440 17.14 19.39 -19.19
N LYS A 441 17.53 20.28 -18.29
CA LYS A 441 16.63 21.32 -17.76
C LYS A 441 16.19 22.29 -18.86
N GLU A 442 17.11 22.77 -19.68
CA GLU A 442 16.80 23.77 -20.72
C GLU A 442 16.13 23.18 -21.96
N TYR A 443 16.59 22.04 -22.44
CA TYR A 443 16.07 21.43 -23.67
C TYR A 443 15.02 20.35 -23.40
N GLY A 444 14.78 20.00 -22.13
CA GLY A 444 13.81 19.00 -21.67
C GLY A 444 14.26 17.54 -21.85
N SER A 445 15.14 17.23 -22.80
CA SER A 445 15.73 15.90 -22.96
C SER A 445 17.08 15.94 -23.66
N TRP A 446 17.91 14.92 -23.40
CA TRP A 446 19.22 14.80 -24.06
C TRP A 446 19.12 14.73 -25.58
N ASN A 447 18.14 14.01 -26.12
CA ASN A 447 17.93 13.94 -27.57
C ASN A 447 17.47 15.28 -28.17
N LYS A 448 16.74 16.12 -27.42
CA LYS A 448 16.40 17.48 -27.85
C LYS A 448 17.64 18.39 -27.86
N ALA A 449 18.51 18.26 -26.87
CA ALA A 449 19.78 18.97 -26.81
C ALA A 449 20.71 18.58 -27.97
N LEU A 450 20.85 17.28 -28.27
CA LEU A 450 21.60 16.81 -29.44
C LEU A 450 21.03 17.34 -30.76
N LYS A 451 19.69 17.36 -30.88
CA LYS A 451 19.02 17.90 -32.07
C LYS A 451 19.30 19.40 -32.23
N ALA A 452 19.25 20.16 -31.14
CA ALA A 452 19.59 21.58 -31.14
C ALA A 452 21.06 21.83 -31.52
N ALA A 453 21.96 20.91 -31.13
CA ALA A 453 23.37 20.94 -31.49
C ALA A 453 23.68 20.45 -32.92
N GLY A 454 22.66 20.07 -33.71
CA GLY A 454 22.84 19.56 -35.08
C GLY A 454 23.39 18.13 -35.16
N LEU A 455 23.34 17.38 -34.06
CA LEU A 455 23.91 16.03 -33.97
C LEU A 455 22.84 14.92 -34.11
N PRO A 456 23.23 13.72 -34.58
CA PRO A 456 22.30 12.60 -34.68
C PRO A 456 21.80 12.19 -33.29
N VAL A 457 20.47 12.08 -33.16
CA VAL A 457 19.82 11.68 -31.91
C VAL A 457 19.92 10.17 -31.68
N PHE A 458 19.99 9.74 -30.42
CA PHE A 458 19.93 8.33 -30.10
C PHE A 458 18.51 7.81 -30.29
N LYS A 459 18.28 7.04 -31.36
CA LYS A 459 17.01 6.36 -31.59
C LYS A 459 16.83 5.29 -30.52
N LYS A 460 15.70 5.34 -29.79
CA LYS A 460 15.28 4.25 -28.92
C LYS A 460 14.98 3.06 -29.82
N ILE A 461 15.80 2.02 -29.78
CA ILE A 461 15.53 0.77 -30.51
C ILE A 461 14.30 0.15 -29.86
N VAL A 462 13.16 0.26 -30.56
CA VAL A 462 11.91 -0.39 -30.18
C VAL A 462 11.89 -1.70 -30.92
N TYR A 463 11.99 -2.80 -30.17
CA TYR A 463 11.82 -4.12 -30.75
C TYR A 463 10.35 -4.52 -30.72
N THR A 464 9.87 -5.11 -31.80
CA THR A 464 8.57 -5.81 -31.79
C THR A 464 8.68 -7.12 -31.01
N LYS A 465 7.55 -7.73 -30.62
CA LYS A 465 7.60 -9.03 -29.91
C LYS A 465 8.17 -10.12 -30.84
N GLU A 466 7.87 -10.00 -32.11
CA GLU A 466 8.28 -10.89 -33.19
C GLU A 466 9.80 -10.83 -33.38
N GLU A 467 10.38 -9.63 -33.50
CA GLU A 467 11.84 -9.45 -33.57
C GLU A 467 12.56 -10.01 -32.35
N LEU A 468 11.98 -9.85 -31.16
CA LEU A 468 12.55 -10.41 -29.92
C LEU A 468 12.49 -11.93 -29.90
N ILE A 469 11.44 -12.54 -30.47
CA ILE A 469 11.33 -14.00 -30.63
C ILE A 469 12.39 -14.50 -31.62
N GLU A 470 12.58 -13.82 -32.75
CA GLU A 470 13.61 -14.17 -33.74
C GLU A 470 15.01 -14.13 -33.13
N ILE A 471 15.32 -13.10 -32.32
CA ILE A 471 16.60 -13.00 -31.60
C ILE A 471 16.79 -14.21 -30.66
N ILE A 472 15.74 -14.61 -29.93
CA ILE A 472 15.77 -15.77 -29.05
C ILE A 472 15.98 -17.07 -29.84
N GLN A 473 15.27 -17.25 -30.95
CA GLN A 473 15.38 -18.44 -31.81
C GLN A 473 16.74 -18.55 -32.50
N LYS A 474 17.26 -17.42 -33.02
CA LYS A 474 18.60 -17.38 -33.62
C LYS A 474 19.66 -17.78 -32.61
N LYS A 475 19.59 -17.25 -31.37
CA LYS A 475 20.53 -17.63 -30.32
C LYS A 475 20.36 -19.07 -29.87
N ALA A 476 19.14 -19.60 -29.88
CA ALA A 476 18.87 -21.00 -29.58
C ALA A 476 19.47 -21.95 -30.62
N LYS A 477 19.38 -21.60 -31.92
CA LYS A 477 20.03 -22.33 -33.01
C LYS A 477 21.55 -22.31 -32.87
N GLU A 478 22.14 -21.16 -32.54
CA GLU A 478 23.58 -21.03 -32.32
C GLU A 478 24.08 -21.92 -31.17
N LEU A 479 23.30 -22.00 -30.08
CA LEU A 479 23.68 -22.77 -28.89
C LEU A 479 23.25 -24.24 -28.93
N ASN A 480 22.46 -24.65 -29.93
CA ASN A 480 21.75 -25.94 -29.97
C ASN A 480 20.95 -26.26 -28.68
N ARG A 481 20.52 -25.22 -27.94
CA ARG A 481 19.70 -25.31 -26.72
C ARG A 481 18.97 -24.01 -26.47
N ALA A 482 17.98 -24.02 -25.56
CA ALA A 482 17.36 -22.78 -25.11
C ALA A 482 18.39 -21.83 -24.46
N PRO A 483 18.39 -20.53 -24.83
CA PRO A 483 19.31 -19.55 -24.27
C PRO A 483 18.88 -19.11 -22.86
N LYS A 484 19.86 -18.89 -21.98
CA LYS A 484 19.68 -18.26 -20.67
C LYS A 484 19.59 -16.74 -20.81
N SER A 485 19.01 -16.06 -19.83
CA SER A 485 18.77 -14.61 -19.90
C SER A 485 20.03 -13.75 -19.97
N ASN A 486 21.14 -14.23 -19.41
CA ASN A 486 22.44 -13.54 -19.47
C ASN A 486 23.17 -13.74 -20.81
N GLU A 487 22.71 -14.64 -21.67
CA GLU A 487 23.35 -14.98 -22.95
C GLU A 487 22.84 -14.11 -24.12
N ILE A 488 21.85 -13.22 -23.86
CA ILE A 488 21.24 -12.33 -24.86
C ILE A 488 21.30 -10.88 -24.39
N LYS A 489 21.97 -10.01 -25.17
CA LYS A 489 22.12 -8.58 -24.87
C LYS A 489 20.77 -7.84 -24.74
N GLN A 490 19.78 -8.24 -25.53
CA GLN A 490 18.43 -7.68 -25.55
C GLN A 490 17.54 -8.19 -24.41
N ALA A 491 18.07 -8.95 -23.45
CA ALA A 491 17.27 -9.52 -22.36
C ALA A 491 16.39 -8.50 -21.61
N PRO A 492 16.84 -7.26 -21.30
CA PRO A 492 15.97 -6.26 -20.69
C PRO A 492 14.74 -5.90 -21.55
N SER A 493 14.90 -5.83 -22.87
CA SER A 493 13.79 -5.59 -23.81
C SER A 493 12.84 -6.79 -23.86
N ILE A 494 13.37 -8.00 -23.84
CA ILE A 494 12.60 -9.26 -23.78
C ILE A 494 11.77 -9.31 -22.48
N PHE A 495 12.37 -9.01 -21.32
CA PHE A 495 11.65 -8.96 -20.05
C PHE A 495 10.51 -7.94 -20.07
N ARG A 496 10.73 -6.73 -20.61
CA ARG A 496 9.66 -5.73 -20.73
C ARG A 496 8.52 -6.17 -21.65
N ALA A 497 8.83 -6.87 -22.74
CA ALA A 497 7.82 -7.28 -23.73
C ALA A 497 6.98 -8.49 -23.28
N PHE A 498 7.60 -9.47 -22.63
CA PHE A 498 6.97 -10.75 -22.27
C PHE A 498 6.69 -10.92 -20.77
N GLY A 499 7.25 -10.05 -19.92
CA GLY A 499 7.12 -10.07 -18.47
C GLY A 499 8.04 -11.08 -17.76
N SER A 500 8.37 -12.21 -18.39
CA SER A 500 9.34 -13.18 -17.86
C SER A 500 10.12 -13.86 -18.98
N TRP A 501 11.33 -14.33 -18.67
CA TRP A 501 12.15 -15.11 -19.60
C TRP A 501 11.47 -16.41 -20.02
N SER A 502 10.79 -17.08 -19.07
CA SER A 502 10.03 -18.29 -19.33
C SER A 502 8.89 -18.08 -20.33
N LYS A 503 8.18 -16.95 -20.25
CA LYS A 503 7.12 -16.59 -21.22
C LYS A 503 7.72 -16.27 -22.59
N ALA A 504 8.88 -15.63 -22.63
CA ALA A 504 9.58 -15.35 -23.87
C ALA A 504 10.06 -16.62 -24.57
N LEU A 505 10.65 -17.58 -23.84
CA LEU A 505 11.04 -18.90 -24.38
C LEU A 505 9.82 -19.68 -24.89
N LYS A 506 8.71 -19.65 -24.13
CA LYS A 506 7.46 -20.29 -24.56
C LYS A 506 6.89 -19.65 -25.84
N ALA A 507 6.93 -18.32 -25.95
CA ALA A 507 6.52 -17.60 -27.16
C ALA A 507 7.44 -17.88 -28.35
N ALA A 508 8.73 -18.15 -28.11
CA ALA A 508 9.70 -18.56 -29.12
C ALA A 508 9.63 -20.05 -29.50
N GLY A 509 8.72 -20.84 -28.89
CA GLY A 509 8.60 -22.27 -29.14
C GLY A 509 9.74 -23.11 -28.54
N LEU A 510 10.49 -22.56 -27.59
CA LEU A 510 11.65 -23.21 -26.97
C LEU A 510 11.28 -23.86 -25.63
N PRO A 511 12.01 -24.92 -25.21
CA PRO A 511 11.79 -25.54 -23.92
C PRO A 511 12.07 -24.52 -22.81
N VAL A 512 11.09 -24.34 -21.93
CA VAL A 512 11.24 -23.52 -20.73
C VAL A 512 12.09 -24.29 -19.73
N PHE A 513 13.07 -23.64 -19.11
CA PHE A 513 13.78 -24.21 -17.98
C PHE A 513 12.77 -24.55 -16.88
N LYS A 514 12.56 -25.85 -16.64
CA LYS A 514 11.78 -26.30 -15.48
C LYS A 514 12.55 -25.86 -14.24
N ASN A 515 11.87 -25.17 -13.31
CA ASN A 515 12.36 -25.16 -11.94
C ASN A 515 12.36 -26.63 -11.51
N ILE A 516 13.53 -27.16 -11.17
CA ILE A 516 13.60 -28.47 -10.53
C ILE A 516 12.93 -28.25 -9.16
N GLU A 517 11.69 -28.70 -9.05
CA GLU A 517 10.97 -28.69 -7.77
C GLU A 517 11.52 -29.82 -6.95
N TYR A 518 12.41 -29.49 -6.02
CA TYR A 518 12.85 -30.47 -5.05
C TYR A 518 11.78 -30.68 -3.99
N THR A 519 11.48 -31.94 -3.70
CA THR A 519 10.71 -32.33 -2.51
C THR A 519 11.55 -32.09 -1.25
N LYS A 520 10.94 -32.13 -0.06
CA LYS A 520 11.72 -31.95 1.18
C LYS A 520 12.66 -33.15 1.39
N GLU A 521 12.20 -34.31 0.96
CA GLU A 521 12.87 -35.60 1.05
C GLU A 521 14.12 -35.62 0.17
N GLU A 522 14.00 -35.19 -1.09
CA GLU A 522 15.14 -35.05 -2.01
C GLU A 522 16.19 -34.03 -1.50
N LEU A 523 15.75 -32.96 -0.85
CA LEU A 523 16.65 -31.98 -0.23
C LEU A 523 17.39 -32.54 0.99
N ILE A 524 16.73 -33.38 1.79
CA ILE A 524 17.35 -34.10 2.91
C ILE A 524 18.38 -35.09 2.38
N GLU A 525 18.06 -35.82 1.32
CA GLU A 525 18.97 -36.80 0.71
C GLU A 525 20.25 -36.12 0.19
N ILE A 526 20.13 -34.95 -0.43
CA ILE A 526 21.30 -34.14 -0.85
C ILE A 526 22.19 -33.76 0.34
N ILE A 527 21.58 -33.39 1.47
CA ILE A 527 22.31 -33.04 2.70
C ILE A 527 23.03 -34.27 3.25
N GLN A 528 22.36 -35.42 3.33
CA GLN A 528 22.92 -36.68 3.84
C GLN A 528 24.01 -37.24 2.93
N GLN A 529 23.83 -37.18 1.61
CA GLN A 529 24.86 -37.58 0.65
C GLN A 529 26.11 -36.73 0.80
N LYS A 530 25.96 -35.40 0.94
CA LYS A 530 27.12 -34.52 1.16
C LYS A 530 27.78 -34.77 2.51
N ALA A 531 27.00 -35.14 3.53
CA ALA A 531 27.56 -35.53 4.83
C ALA A 531 28.40 -36.81 4.75
N ARG A 532 27.91 -37.82 4.01
CA ARG A 532 28.65 -39.07 3.73
C ARG A 532 29.93 -38.82 2.94
N GLU A 533 29.88 -37.93 1.94
CA GLU A 533 31.05 -37.57 1.13
C GLU A 533 32.14 -36.87 1.96
N LEU A 534 31.75 -36.02 2.91
CA LEU A 534 32.68 -35.23 3.71
C LEU A 534 33.10 -35.93 5.02
N ASP A 535 32.47 -37.05 5.36
CA ASP A 535 32.55 -37.73 6.66
C ASP A 535 32.34 -36.78 7.85
N ARG A 536 31.51 -35.75 7.65
CA ARG A 536 31.15 -34.73 8.65
C ARG A 536 29.88 -34.00 8.23
N THR A 537 29.31 -33.22 9.16
CA THR A 537 28.17 -32.36 8.82
C THR A 537 28.57 -31.28 7.81
N PRO A 538 27.84 -31.15 6.68
CA PRO A 538 28.15 -30.17 5.64
C PRO A 538 27.77 -28.76 6.06
N LYS A 539 28.65 -27.79 5.78
CA LYS A 539 28.38 -26.37 5.95
C LYS A 539 27.45 -25.88 4.85
N SER A 540 26.68 -24.82 5.13
CA SER A 540 25.71 -24.26 4.17
C SER A 540 26.33 -23.81 2.84
N THR A 541 27.59 -23.40 2.84
CA THR A 541 28.33 -22.97 1.63
C THR A 541 28.76 -24.15 0.73
N GLU A 542 28.70 -25.38 1.23
CA GLU A 542 29.20 -26.59 0.55
C GLU A 542 28.13 -27.29 -0.28
N ILE A 543 26.88 -26.78 -0.26
CA ILE A 543 25.72 -27.34 -0.98
C ILE A 543 25.12 -26.28 -1.91
N LYS A 544 25.05 -26.58 -3.22
CA LYS A 544 24.55 -25.65 -4.26
C LYS A 544 23.10 -25.23 -4.03
N GLN A 545 22.27 -26.12 -3.48
CA GLN A 545 20.83 -25.91 -3.26
C GLN A 545 20.52 -25.16 -1.94
N VAL A 546 21.52 -24.58 -1.26
CA VAL A 546 21.37 -23.95 0.06
C VAL A 546 20.19 -22.98 0.17
N THR A 547 19.98 -22.12 -0.84
CA THR A 547 18.88 -21.15 -0.83
C THR A 547 17.51 -21.83 -0.88
N LEU A 548 17.38 -22.91 -1.65
CA LEU A 548 16.14 -23.67 -1.75
C LEU A 548 15.86 -24.44 -0.44
N ILE A 549 16.90 -25.05 0.13
CA ILE A 549 16.86 -25.74 1.42
C ILE A 549 16.41 -24.76 2.53
N CYS A 550 17.06 -23.60 2.64
CA CYS A 550 16.69 -22.58 3.62
C CYS A 550 15.26 -22.06 3.40
N ASN A 551 14.80 -21.91 2.16
CA ASN A 551 13.42 -21.48 1.90
C ASN A 551 12.37 -22.54 2.26
N LYS A 552 12.67 -23.84 2.08
CA LYS A 552 11.74 -24.95 2.35
C LYS A 552 11.68 -25.34 3.83
N PHE A 553 12.80 -25.27 4.54
CA PHE A 553 12.92 -25.64 5.96
C PHE A 553 12.96 -24.44 6.91
N GLY A 554 13.11 -23.23 6.37
CA GLY A 554 13.17 -21.95 7.10
C GLY A 554 14.57 -21.56 7.59
N SER A 555 15.47 -22.53 7.83
CA SER A 555 16.88 -22.28 8.15
C SER A 555 17.75 -23.50 7.83
N TRP A 556 19.06 -23.29 7.71
CA TRP A 556 20.02 -24.38 7.50
C TRP A 556 20.01 -25.39 8.65
N ASN A 557 19.99 -24.92 9.90
CA ASN A 557 19.96 -25.81 11.06
C ASN A 557 18.68 -26.67 11.11
N LYS A 558 17.52 -26.12 10.73
CA LYS A 558 16.28 -26.91 10.63
C LYS A 558 16.34 -27.98 9.54
N ALA A 559 17.08 -27.70 8.46
CA ALA A 559 17.31 -28.70 7.41
C ALA A 559 18.27 -29.80 7.88
N LEU A 560 19.29 -29.47 8.68
CA LEU A 560 20.16 -30.46 9.33
C LEU A 560 19.41 -31.33 10.35
N GLU A 561 18.53 -30.73 11.17
CA GLU A 561 17.63 -31.46 12.08
C GLU A 561 16.76 -32.45 11.30
N ALA A 562 16.13 -32.00 10.22
CA ALA A 562 15.30 -32.85 9.37
C ALA A 562 16.10 -33.95 8.66
N ALA A 563 17.41 -33.72 8.43
CA ALA A 563 18.32 -34.69 7.84
C ALA A 563 18.96 -35.65 8.88
N GLY A 564 18.66 -35.48 10.18
CA GLY A 564 19.24 -36.29 11.25
C GLY A 564 20.71 -36.02 11.52
N LEU A 565 21.23 -34.85 11.12
CA LEU A 565 22.63 -34.45 11.31
C LEU A 565 22.79 -33.48 12.48
N PRO A 566 23.93 -33.50 13.20
CA PRO A 566 24.16 -32.59 14.31
C PRO A 566 24.16 -31.14 13.83
N VAL A 567 23.34 -30.31 14.45
CA VAL A 567 23.25 -28.89 14.12
C VAL A 567 24.52 -28.13 14.51
N PHE A 568 24.91 -27.15 13.70
CA PHE A 568 25.95 -26.23 14.12
C PHE A 568 25.48 -25.42 15.34
N LYS A 569 26.26 -25.46 16.43
CA LYS A 569 26.01 -24.63 17.63
C LYS A 569 25.81 -23.18 17.18
N LYS A 570 24.72 -22.59 17.65
CA LYS A 570 24.34 -21.21 17.34
C LYS A 570 25.49 -20.31 17.77
N ILE A 571 26.13 -19.60 16.82
CA ILE A 571 27.09 -18.56 17.17
C ILE A 571 26.28 -17.41 17.77
N GLY A 572 26.16 -17.40 19.09
CA GLY A 572 25.44 -16.37 19.82
C GLY A 572 25.18 -16.79 21.26
N TYR A 573 25.57 -15.91 22.18
CA TYR A 573 25.43 -16.14 23.60
C TYR A 573 23.97 -16.36 24.03
N THR A 574 23.76 -17.30 24.96
CA THR A 574 22.49 -17.45 25.69
C THR A 574 22.27 -16.25 26.62
N LYS A 575 21.07 -16.11 27.20
CA LYS A 575 20.86 -15.00 28.15
C LYS A 575 21.65 -15.25 29.43
N GLU A 576 21.76 -16.51 29.80
CA GLU A 576 22.41 -17.04 30.97
C GLU A 576 23.93 -16.82 30.88
N GLU A 577 24.55 -17.20 29.75
CA GLU A 577 25.98 -16.93 29.48
C GLU A 577 26.31 -15.42 29.50
N LEU A 578 25.40 -14.57 29.00
CA LEU A 578 25.60 -13.12 29.04
C LEU A 578 25.46 -12.55 30.45
N ILE A 579 24.60 -13.14 31.30
CA ILE A 579 24.46 -12.77 32.71
C ILE A 579 25.72 -13.17 33.47
N GLU A 580 26.26 -14.37 33.25
CA GLU A 580 27.51 -14.82 33.86
C GLU A 580 28.67 -13.88 33.52
N ILE A 581 28.82 -13.50 32.24
CA ILE A 581 29.85 -12.54 31.81
C ILE A 581 29.69 -11.19 32.52
N ILE A 582 28.45 -10.73 32.74
CA ILE A 582 28.17 -9.48 33.47
C ILE A 582 28.54 -9.63 34.96
N GLN A 583 28.21 -10.76 35.58
CA GLN A 583 28.48 -11.04 37.01
C GLN A 583 29.98 -11.22 37.28
N GLU A 584 30.70 -11.93 36.41
CA GLU A 584 32.14 -12.13 36.51
C GLU A 584 32.87 -10.78 36.39
N LYS A 585 32.49 -9.95 35.42
CA LYS A 585 33.05 -8.60 35.28
C LYS A 585 32.70 -7.69 36.47
N ALA A 586 31.52 -7.87 37.06
CA ALA A 586 31.14 -7.14 38.27
C ALA A 586 31.95 -7.55 39.49
N LYS A 587 32.26 -8.85 39.63
CA LYS A 587 33.17 -9.37 40.67
C LYS A 587 34.59 -8.83 40.49
N GLU A 588 35.11 -8.85 39.27
CA GLU A 588 36.44 -8.31 38.95
C GLU A 588 36.57 -6.82 39.30
N LEU A 589 35.52 -6.03 39.06
CA LEU A 589 35.53 -4.59 39.28
C LEU A 589 35.05 -4.17 40.68
N GLU A 590 34.55 -5.12 41.49
CA GLU A 590 33.83 -4.88 42.75
C GLU A 590 32.68 -3.86 42.65
N ARG A 591 32.16 -3.64 41.43
CA ARG A 591 31.07 -2.71 41.11
C ARG A 591 30.33 -3.15 39.84
N ALA A 592 29.15 -2.60 39.61
CA ALA A 592 28.42 -2.85 38.36
C ALA A 592 29.23 -2.38 37.12
N PRO A 593 29.38 -3.22 36.08
CA PRO A 593 30.13 -2.88 34.88
C PRO A 593 29.35 -1.92 33.97
N LYS A 594 30.06 -0.98 33.35
CA LYS A 594 29.52 -0.10 32.31
C LYS A 594 29.47 -0.85 30.97
N SER A 595 28.55 -0.44 30.10
CA SER A 595 28.37 -1.08 28.78
C SER A 595 29.62 -1.08 27.88
N THR A 596 30.54 -0.14 28.09
CA THR A 596 31.82 -0.06 27.37
C THR A 596 32.89 -1.01 27.91
N GLU A 597 32.68 -1.60 29.09
CA GLU A 597 33.65 -2.44 29.81
C GLU A 597 33.47 -3.94 29.48
N ILE A 598 32.47 -4.31 28.66
CA ILE A 598 32.16 -5.69 28.26
C ILE A 598 32.13 -5.80 26.72
N LYS A 599 32.97 -6.69 26.18
CA LYS A 599 33.14 -6.90 24.72
C LYS A 599 31.85 -7.36 24.02
N GLN A 600 31.00 -8.10 24.72
CA GLN A 600 29.76 -8.70 24.22
C GLN A 600 28.56 -7.74 24.26
N VAL A 601 28.78 -6.43 24.44
CA VAL A 601 27.75 -5.40 24.60
C VAL A 601 26.63 -5.46 23.54
N THR A 602 26.98 -5.70 22.27
CA THR A 602 26.00 -5.79 21.17
C THR A 602 25.08 -6.99 21.32
N SER A 603 25.61 -8.14 21.76
CA SER A 603 24.83 -9.35 22.03
C SER A 603 23.90 -9.15 23.22
N ILE A 604 24.37 -8.43 24.26
CA ILE A 604 23.59 -8.06 25.45
C ILE A 604 22.43 -7.14 25.08
N TYR A 605 22.66 -6.07 24.32
CA TYR A 605 21.58 -5.19 23.85
C TYR A 605 20.56 -5.92 22.99
N ASN A 606 21.00 -6.81 22.10
CA ASN A 606 20.08 -7.55 21.23
C ASN A 606 19.13 -8.47 22.01
N LYS A 607 19.62 -9.10 23.09
CA LYS A 607 18.88 -10.07 23.93
C LYS A 607 18.04 -9.43 25.03
N PHE A 608 18.57 -8.42 25.72
CA PHE A 608 17.91 -7.77 26.87
C PHE A 608 17.22 -6.45 26.51
N LYS A 609 17.44 -5.93 25.29
CA LYS A 609 16.90 -4.66 24.76
C LYS A 609 17.42 -3.39 25.44
N SER A 610 18.08 -3.50 26.59
CA SER A 610 18.72 -2.40 27.31
C SER A 610 19.83 -2.97 28.21
N TRP A 611 20.88 -2.16 28.45
CA TRP A 611 21.95 -2.50 29.38
C TRP A 611 21.44 -2.64 30.81
N ASN A 612 20.57 -1.72 31.26
CA ASN A 612 20.01 -1.74 32.61
C ASN A 612 19.20 -3.01 32.87
N LYS A 613 18.44 -3.48 31.87
CA LYS A 613 17.71 -4.76 31.99
C LYS A 613 18.64 -5.97 32.08
N ALA A 614 19.83 -5.89 31.49
CA ALA A 614 20.82 -6.95 31.61
C ALA A 614 21.50 -6.94 32.99
N LEU A 615 21.77 -5.74 33.54
CA LEU A 615 22.27 -5.58 34.93
C LEU A 615 21.23 -6.06 35.97
N GLU A 616 19.96 -5.68 35.80
CA GLU A 616 18.84 -6.17 36.63
C GLU A 616 18.75 -7.70 36.60
N ALA A 617 18.82 -8.29 35.40
CA ALA A 617 18.80 -9.74 35.22
C ALA A 617 20.03 -10.44 35.83
N ALA A 618 21.16 -9.72 35.93
CA ALA A 618 22.38 -10.19 36.60
C ALA A 618 22.37 -9.96 38.13
N GLY A 619 21.29 -9.39 38.68
CA GLY A 619 21.19 -9.07 40.11
C GLY A 619 21.95 -7.82 40.54
N LEU A 620 22.48 -7.06 39.59
CA LEU A 620 23.28 -5.86 39.84
C LEU A 620 22.38 -4.62 39.76
N HIS A 621 22.25 -3.91 40.87
CA HIS A 621 21.49 -2.67 40.92
C HIS A 621 22.42 -1.51 40.55
N THR A 622 22.01 -0.67 39.61
CA THR A 622 22.65 0.63 39.40
C THR A 622 22.30 1.50 40.61
N GLY A 623 23.23 1.65 41.55
CA GLY A 623 23.10 2.62 42.63
C GLY A 623 22.73 4.00 42.09
N ASN A 624 21.89 4.71 42.88
CA ASN A 624 21.39 6.07 42.65
C ASN A 624 22.47 7.08 42.28
#